data_AF-A0A960K4I7-F1
#
_entry.id   AF-A0A960K4I7-F1
#
_cell.length_a   1.000
_cell.length_b   1.000
_cell.length_c   1.000
_cell.angle_alpha   90.00
_cell.angle_beta   90.00
_cell.angle_gamma   90.00
#
_symmetry.space_group_name_H-M   'P 1'
#
loop_
_entity.id
_entity.type
_entity.pdbx_description
1 polymer ?
#
loop_
_entity_poly.entity_id
_entity_poly.type
_entity_poly.pdbx_seq_one_letter_code
_entity_poly.pdbx_strand_id
1 'polypeptide(L)'
;MENRQALHALVDELPEPELPAARRFLEYLRQQPPDALRLVLDAAPLDDEPVTDDDLAAVREGFEEKARGETVSHAEVRRFLREAR
;
A
#
# COMPACT_ATOMS: atom_id res chain seq x y z
N MET A 1 -16.34 -19.41 0.25
CA MET A 1 -15.50 -18.30 -0.24
C MET A 1 -16.34 -17.04 -0.16
N GLU A 2 -15.87 -16.03 0.55
CA GLU A 2 -16.54 -14.72 0.57
C GLU A 2 -16.43 -14.10 -0.83
N ASN A 3 -17.56 -13.98 -1.51
CA ASN A 3 -17.66 -13.40 -2.84
C ASN A 3 -18.96 -12.59 -2.96
N ARG A 4 -19.15 -11.88 -4.08
CA ARG A 4 -20.35 -11.04 -4.27
C ARG A 4 -21.66 -11.84 -4.16
N GLN A 5 -21.67 -13.08 -4.62
CA GLN A 5 -22.86 -13.95 -4.55
C GLN A 5 -23.21 -14.32 -3.11
N ALA A 6 -22.22 -14.65 -2.27
CA ALA A 6 -22.43 -14.94 -0.85
C ALA A 6 -22.93 -13.70 -0.08
N LEU A 7 -22.46 -12.50 -0.44
CA LEU A 7 -22.95 -11.25 0.17
C LEU A 7 -24.40 -10.94 -0.22
N HIS A 8 -24.78 -11.16 -1.48
CA HIS A 8 -26.16 -11.00 -1.91
C HIS A 8 -27.10 -11.98 -1.19
N ALA A 9 -26.72 -13.25 -1.09
CA ALA A 9 -27.50 -14.25 -0.36
C ALA A 9 -27.70 -13.86 1.12
N LEU A 10 -26.65 -13.35 1.78
CA LEU A 10 -26.76 -12.87 3.16
C LEU A 10 -27.75 -11.71 3.30
N VAL A 11 -27.75 -10.76 2.35
CA VAL A 11 -28.71 -9.65 2.36
C VAL A 11 -30.14 -10.15 2.14
N ASP A 12 -30.33 -11.14 1.28
CA ASP A 12 -31.64 -11.74 1.00
C ASP A 12 -32.21 -12.53 2.20
N GLU A 13 -31.34 -13.05 3.08
CA GLU A 13 -31.73 -13.80 4.29
C GLU A 13 -32.05 -12.90 5.50
N LEU A 14 -31.80 -11.59 5.42
CA LEU A 14 -32.06 -10.67 6.53
C LEU A 14 -33.56 -10.42 6.74
N PRO A 15 -34.04 -10.35 8.00
CA PRO A 15 -35.38 -9.86 8.30
C PRO A 15 -35.57 -8.43 7.77
N GLU A 16 -36.75 -8.13 7.20
CA GLU A 16 -37.06 -6.81 6.64
C GLU A 16 -36.78 -5.62 7.58
N PRO A 17 -37.02 -5.71 8.91
CA PRO A 17 -36.69 -4.64 9.84
C PRO A 17 -35.20 -4.29 9.92
N GLU A 18 -34.31 -5.21 9.54
CA GLU A 18 -32.85 -5.04 9.60
C GLU A 18 -32.25 -4.44 8.32
N LEU A 19 -33.00 -4.44 7.20
CA LEU A 19 -32.55 -3.88 5.92
C LEU A 19 -32.07 -2.42 6.02
N PRO A 20 -32.70 -1.51 6.80
CA PRO A 20 -32.20 -0.15 6.98
C PRO A 20 -30.82 -0.11 7.66
N ALA A 21 -30.56 -0.99 8.61
CA ALA A 21 -29.26 -1.08 9.29
C ALA A 21 -28.18 -1.63 8.35
N ALA A 22 -28.49 -2.73 7.66
CA ALA A 22 -27.60 -3.33 6.66
C ALA A 22 -27.25 -2.33 5.54
N ARG A 23 -28.24 -1.59 5.02
CA ARG A 23 -28.02 -0.54 4.03
C ARG A 23 -27.06 0.54 4.52
N ARG A 24 -27.27 1.08 5.73
CA ARG A 24 -26.38 2.10 6.30
C ARG A 24 -24.95 1.61 6.43
N PHE A 25 -24.77 0.35 6.82
CA PHE A 25 -23.44 -0.24 6.95
C PHE A 25 -22.75 -0.44 5.59
N LEU A 26 -23.47 -0.94 4.58
CA LEU A 26 -22.95 -1.06 3.22
C LEU A 26 -22.63 0.31 2.60
N GLU A 27 -23.45 1.33 2.87
CA GLU A 27 -23.17 2.72 2.46
C GLU A 27 -21.93 3.29 3.17
N TYR A 28 -21.75 3.01 4.47
CA TYR A 28 -20.54 3.36 5.22
C TYR A 28 -19.29 2.70 4.63
N LEU A 29 -19.36 1.40 4.31
CA LEU A 29 -18.27 0.65 3.68
C LEU A 29 -17.92 1.20 2.29
N ARG A 30 -18.94 1.59 1.50
CA ARG A 30 -18.74 2.23 0.20
C ARG A 30 -18.03 3.60 0.31
N GLN A 31 -18.27 4.31 1.41
CA GLN A 31 -17.68 5.62 1.69
C GLN A 31 -16.35 5.54 2.45
N GLN A 32 -15.94 4.34 2.90
CA GLN A 32 -14.61 4.20 3.46
C GLN A 32 -13.60 4.53 2.37
N PRO A 33 -12.71 5.52 2.60
CA PRO A 33 -11.63 5.74 1.66
C PRO A 33 -10.87 4.42 1.54
N PRO A 34 -10.54 3.96 0.32
CA PRO A 34 -9.48 2.97 0.19
C PRO A 34 -8.29 3.45 1.01
N ASP A 35 -7.55 2.52 1.62
CA ASP A 35 -6.36 2.82 2.43
C ASP A 35 -5.67 4.06 1.86
N ALA A 36 -5.59 5.13 2.65
CA ALA A 36 -5.16 6.45 2.16
C ALA A 36 -3.78 6.35 1.48
N LEU A 37 -2.93 5.43 1.96
CA LEU A 37 -1.66 5.12 1.32
C LEU A 37 -1.87 4.46 -0.06
N ARG A 38 -2.79 3.50 -0.16
CA ARG A 38 -3.12 2.84 -1.43
C ARG A 38 -3.65 3.82 -2.46
N LEU A 39 -4.54 4.73 -2.08
CA LEU A 39 -5.03 5.80 -2.96
C LEU A 39 -3.90 6.68 -3.48
N VAL A 40 -2.99 7.11 -2.59
CA VAL A 40 -1.83 7.93 -2.98
C VAL A 40 -0.92 7.16 -3.93
N LEU A 41 -0.67 5.88 -3.67
CA LEU A 41 0.16 5.04 -4.53
C LEU A 41 -0.50 4.76 -5.88
N ASP A 42 -1.82 4.56 -5.94
CA ASP A 42 -2.55 4.36 -7.20
C ASP A 42 -2.65 5.63 -8.04
N ALA A 43 -2.67 6.80 -7.40
CA ALA A 43 -2.69 8.10 -8.06
C ALA A 43 -1.29 8.66 -8.35
N ALA A 44 -0.24 8.02 -7.86
CA ALA A 44 1.13 8.47 -8.11
C ALA A 44 1.43 8.38 -9.62
N PRO A 45 1.99 9.43 -10.23
CA PRO A 45 2.46 9.35 -11.60
C PRO A 45 3.54 8.26 -11.72
N LEU A 46 3.67 7.69 -12.91
CA LEU A 46 4.82 6.84 -13.20
C LEU A 46 6.09 7.68 -13.13
N ASP A 47 7.16 7.08 -12.61
CA ASP A 47 8.48 7.71 -12.63
C ASP A 47 9.09 7.57 -14.04
N ASP A 48 8.75 8.53 -14.89
CA ASP A 48 9.20 8.65 -16.28
C ASP A 48 10.13 9.85 -16.51
N GLU A 49 10.67 10.41 -15.42
CA GLU A 49 11.61 11.51 -15.45
C GLU A 49 12.92 11.07 -16.14
N PRO A 50 13.54 11.92 -16.99
CA PRO A 50 14.81 11.56 -17.62
C PRO A 50 15.92 11.41 -16.58
N VAL A 51 16.70 10.32 -16.70
CA VAL A 51 17.91 10.13 -15.89
C VAL A 51 18.88 11.28 -16.16
N THR A 52 19.31 11.95 -15.08
CA THR A 52 20.23 13.08 -15.13
C THR A 52 21.68 12.65 -14.92
N ASP A 53 22.63 13.55 -15.18
CA ASP A 53 24.05 13.30 -14.91
C ASP A 53 24.33 13.10 -13.42
N ASP A 54 23.56 13.79 -12.55
CA ASP A 54 23.65 13.66 -11.10
C ASP A 54 23.18 12.28 -10.65
N ASP A 55 22.10 11.75 -11.24
CA ASP A 55 21.65 10.38 -10.98
C ASP A 55 22.73 9.36 -11.36
N LEU A 56 23.32 9.53 -12.54
CA LEU A 56 24.41 8.68 -12.99
C LEU A 56 25.63 8.77 -12.06
N ALA A 57 25.91 9.94 -11.49
CA ALA A 57 26.97 10.13 -10.51
C ALA A 57 26.66 9.39 -9.20
N ALA A 58 25.46 9.54 -8.67
CA ALA A 58 25.02 8.85 -7.46
C ALA A 58 25.03 7.32 -7.63
N VAL A 59 24.63 6.81 -8.81
CA VAL A 59 24.71 5.38 -9.12
C VAL A 59 26.15 4.90 -9.10
N ARG A 60 27.08 5.62 -9.75
CA ARG A 60 28.50 5.27 -9.74
C ARG A 60 29.06 5.26 -8.32
N GLU A 61 28.78 6.30 -7.54
CA GLU A 61 29.19 6.41 -6.14
C GLU A 61 28.73 5.17 -5.34
N GLY A 62 27.45 4.81 -5.41
CA GLY A 62 26.93 3.64 -4.68
C GLY A 62 27.58 2.31 -5.10
N PHE A 63 27.95 2.15 -6.37
CA PHE A 63 28.72 0.97 -6.81
C PHE A 63 30.15 0.96 -6.26
N GLU A 64 30.80 2.12 -6.18
CA GLU A 64 32.14 2.25 -5.60
C GLU A 64 32.14 2.00 -4.09
N GLU A 65 31.18 2.57 -3.35
CA GLU A 65 30.96 2.29 -1.92
C GLU A 65 30.77 0.79 -1.67
N LYS A 66 29.92 0.15 -2.47
CA LYS A 66 29.70 -1.29 -2.43
C LYS A 66 31.01 -2.06 -2.67
N ALA A 67 31.83 -1.64 -3.62
CA ALA A 67 33.12 -2.27 -3.91
C ALA A 67 34.13 -2.10 -2.76
N ARG A 68 34.08 -0.97 -2.04
CA ARG A 68 34.88 -0.71 -0.83
C ARG A 68 34.35 -1.43 0.41
N GLY A 69 33.16 -2.04 0.33
CA GLY A 69 32.52 -2.73 1.46
C GLY A 69 31.80 -1.79 2.43
N GLU A 70 31.50 -0.56 2.00
CA GLU A 70 30.73 0.44 2.75
C GLU A 70 29.22 0.12 2.73
N THR A 71 28.88 -1.15 2.98
CA THR A 71 27.50 -1.66 2.98
C THR A 71 27.09 -2.06 4.39
N VAL A 72 25.80 -1.92 4.69
CA VAL A 72 25.18 -2.47 5.90
C VAL A 72 24.47 -3.79 5.58
N SER A 73 24.53 -4.75 6.50
CA SER A 73 23.83 -6.02 6.29
C SER A 73 22.31 -5.82 6.37
N HIS A 74 21.56 -6.68 5.68
CA HIS A 74 20.10 -6.65 5.73
C HIS A 74 19.56 -6.81 7.17
N ALA A 75 20.23 -7.61 8.00
CA ALA A 75 19.86 -7.82 9.39
C ALA A 75 20.00 -6.52 10.22
N GLU A 76 21.06 -5.76 10.00
CA GLU A 76 21.30 -4.46 10.65
C GLU A 76 20.29 -3.41 10.19
N VAL A 77 20.02 -3.30 8.89
CA VAL A 77 18.98 -2.41 8.35
C VAL A 77 17.62 -2.70 8.99
N ARG A 78 17.25 -3.99 9.07
CA ARG A 78 15.99 -4.40 9.70
C ARG A 78 15.94 -4.06 11.18
N ARG A 79 17.08 -4.06 11.89
CA ARG A 79 17.16 -3.66 13.28
C ARG A 79 16.94 -2.15 13.43
N PHE A 80 17.65 -1.33 12.65
CA PHE A 80 17.48 0.13 12.67
C PHE A 80 16.03 0.57 12.40
N LEU A 81 15.38 0.00 11.38
CA LEU A 81 13.99 0.34 11.02
C LEU A 81 12.96 -0.05 12.10
N ARG A 82 13.28 -1.02 12.97
CA ARG A 82 12.43 -1.36 14.11
C ARG A 82 12.65 -0.42 15.29
N GLU A 83 13.88 0.02 15.50
CA GLU A 83 14.29 0.91 16.60
C GLU A 83 13.94 2.38 16.33
N ALA A 84 13.78 2.76 15.05
CA ALA A 84 13.41 4.12 14.63
C ALA A 84 11.88 4.40 14.65
N ARG A 85 11.07 3.48 15.20
CA ARG A 85 9.62 3.64 15.42
C ARG A 85 9.33 3.97 16.87
#